data_AF-A0A8T5IPD4-F1
#
_entry.id   AF-A0A8T5IPD4-F1
#
_cell.length_a   1.000
_cell.length_b   1.000
_cell.length_c   1.000
_cell.angle_alpha   90.00
_cell.angle_beta   90.00
_cell.angle_gamma   90.00
#
_symmetry.space_group_name_H-M   'P 1'
#
loop_
_entity.id
_entity.type
_entity.pdbx_description
1 polymer ?
#
loop_
_entity_poly.entity_id
_entity_poly.type
_entity_poly.pdbx_seq_one_letter_code
_entity_poly.pdbx_strand_id
1 'polypeptide(L)'
;MVMKKIFDGVFDAEVHASFLKFGRGEYKNKFLLDGKKQAKKWAIKAGAEYANILVRKCLGKVGESVEVKGVIVSTLDLRDEISFEIEKVKNFQGVRKHVVNGEIKCDEIIALMEKYPKAFFALSFKGDGFVLKIKPKAPADGKKSKKEGEGIVADFCSLKTEDRELVDYLFFGVGDFQIVSANHTIEVTDIVYPSNVAELKPAEVRELAKRKGVVKRKVIADMIEKNSEAEFTA
;
A
#
# COMPACT_ATOMS: atom_id res chain seq x y z
N MET A 1 -5.58 6.21 -4.36
CA MET A 1 -5.10 5.01 -3.65
C MET A 1 -6.00 3.88 -4.08
N VAL A 2 -5.54 2.63 -4.06
CA VAL A 2 -6.30 1.49 -4.63
C VAL A 2 -7.77 1.45 -4.17
N MET A 3 -8.02 1.55 -2.86
CA MET A 3 -9.40 1.53 -2.34
C MET A 3 -10.23 2.70 -2.84
N LYS A 4 -9.74 3.94 -2.71
CA LYS A 4 -10.47 5.13 -3.22
C LYS A 4 -10.78 5.00 -4.72
N LYS A 5 -9.81 4.54 -5.52
CA LYS A 5 -9.98 4.35 -6.97
C LYS A 5 -11.12 3.39 -7.28
N ILE A 6 -11.23 2.28 -6.56
CA ILE A 6 -12.35 1.33 -6.71
C ILE A 6 -13.70 2.00 -6.40
N PHE A 7 -13.79 2.75 -5.30
CA PHE A 7 -15.02 3.48 -4.93
C PHE A 7 -15.34 4.63 -5.90
N ASP A 8 -14.35 5.16 -6.60
CA ASP A 8 -14.52 6.17 -7.65
C ASP A 8 -14.77 5.54 -9.05
N GLY A 9 -14.77 4.21 -9.18
CA GLY A 9 -14.95 3.51 -10.47
C GLY A 9 -13.72 3.54 -11.40
N VAL A 10 -12.52 3.77 -10.87
CA VAL A 10 -11.25 3.85 -11.62
C VAL A 10 -10.47 2.54 -11.49
N PHE A 11 -10.26 1.84 -12.61
CA PHE A 11 -9.59 0.53 -12.67
C PHE A 11 -8.35 0.55 -13.58
N ASP A 12 -7.26 1.12 -13.07
CA ASP A 12 -5.99 1.24 -13.80
C ASP A 12 -4.98 0.12 -13.45
N ALA A 13 -3.78 0.19 -14.03
CA ALA A 13 -2.72 -0.80 -13.85
C ALA A 13 -2.27 -0.96 -12.37
N GLU A 14 -2.36 0.10 -11.54
CA GLU A 14 -2.04 0.03 -10.12
C GLU A 14 -3.10 -0.77 -9.36
N VAL A 15 -4.38 -0.53 -9.65
CA VAL A 15 -5.51 -1.27 -9.06
C VAL A 15 -5.44 -2.73 -9.48
N HIS A 16 -5.27 -3.00 -10.77
CA HIS A 16 -5.08 -4.34 -11.31
C HIS A 16 -3.91 -5.08 -10.63
N ALA A 17 -2.71 -4.49 -10.61
CA ALA A 17 -1.52 -5.09 -10.00
C ALA A 17 -1.73 -5.42 -8.51
N SER A 18 -2.45 -4.57 -7.79
CA SER A 18 -2.77 -4.77 -6.37
C SER A 18 -3.71 -5.95 -6.12
N PHE A 19 -4.51 -6.33 -7.11
CA PHE A 19 -5.49 -7.42 -7.04
C PHE A 19 -4.98 -8.74 -7.61
N LEU A 20 -3.86 -8.75 -8.34
CA LEU A 20 -3.23 -9.96 -8.90
C LEU A 20 -2.99 -11.09 -7.86
N LYS A 21 -2.79 -10.72 -6.60
CA LYS A 21 -2.52 -11.63 -5.49
C LYS A 21 -3.76 -12.37 -4.96
N PHE A 22 -4.97 -11.94 -5.33
CA PHE A 22 -6.20 -12.57 -4.89
C PHE A 22 -6.69 -13.58 -5.93
N GLY A 23 -7.04 -14.78 -5.46
CA GLY A 23 -7.83 -15.76 -6.21
C GLY A 23 -9.31 -15.60 -5.86
N ARG A 24 -10.16 -16.55 -6.28
CA ARG A 24 -11.56 -16.59 -5.83
C ARG A 24 -11.63 -16.82 -4.32
N GLY A 25 -12.54 -16.13 -3.64
CA GLY A 25 -12.77 -16.26 -2.20
C GLY A 25 -12.86 -14.93 -1.47
N GLU A 26 -12.90 -15.00 -0.14
CA GLU A 26 -13.08 -13.86 0.76
C GLU A 26 -11.79 -13.56 1.54
N TYR A 27 -11.34 -12.31 1.46
CA TYR A 27 -10.12 -11.83 2.10
C TYR A 27 -10.46 -10.69 3.06
N LYS A 28 -10.60 -11.04 4.34
CA LYS A 28 -10.92 -10.08 5.42
C LYS A 28 -9.71 -9.27 5.84
N ASN A 29 -9.97 -8.14 6.48
CA ASN A 29 -8.97 -7.31 7.16
C ASN A 29 -7.81 -6.88 6.24
N LYS A 30 -8.14 -6.54 5.00
CA LYS A 30 -7.19 -5.99 4.03
C LYS A 30 -7.25 -4.47 4.06
N PHE A 31 -6.17 -3.83 3.59
CA PHE A 31 -6.09 -2.39 3.47
C PHE A 31 -6.48 -1.66 4.77
N LEU A 32 -5.85 -2.06 5.87
CA LEU A 32 -6.09 -1.52 7.21
C LEU A 32 -5.52 -0.10 7.36
N LEU A 33 -6.32 0.79 7.95
CA LEU A 33 -5.93 2.13 8.36
C LEU A 33 -6.47 2.44 9.74
N ASP A 34 -5.63 2.99 10.60
CA ASP A 34 -6.02 3.58 11.89
C ASP A 34 -5.53 5.01 11.93
N GLY A 35 -6.39 5.95 12.33
CA GLY A 35 -6.09 7.37 12.42
C GLY A 35 -6.47 7.91 13.78
N LYS A 36 -5.60 8.75 14.35
CA LYS A 36 -5.89 9.51 15.57
C LYS A 36 -5.47 10.95 15.40
N LYS A 37 -6.41 11.88 15.59
CA LYS A 37 -6.12 13.30 15.68
C LYS A 37 -5.36 13.57 16.99
N GLN A 38 -4.32 14.37 16.88
CA GLN A 38 -3.54 14.94 17.97
C GLN A 38 -3.63 16.46 17.84
N ALA A 39 -3.18 17.21 18.84
CA ALA A 39 -3.39 18.66 18.92
C ALA A 39 -3.18 19.42 17.59
N LYS A 40 -2.03 19.21 16.92
CA LYS A 40 -1.71 19.83 15.62
C LYS A 40 -1.45 18.84 14.48
N LYS A 41 -1.49 17.53 14.75
CA LYS A 41 -1.01 16.47 13.85
C LYS A 41 -1.99 15.31 13.82
N TRP A 42 -1.85 14.45 12.84
CA TRP A 42 -2.48 13.13 12.82
C TRP A 42 -1.43 12.05 12.99
N ALA A 43 -1.75 11.05 13.81
CA ALA A 43 -1.02 9.79 13.88
C ALA A 43 -1.81 8.75 13.10
N ILE A 44 -1.23 8.27 12.00
CA ILE A 44 -1.81 7.27 11.12
C ILE A 44 -0.97 6.01 11.22
N LYS A 45 -1.64 4.86 11.37
CA LYS A 45 -1.03 3.56 11.14
C LYS A 45 -1.71 2.88 9.98
N ALA A 46 -0.93 2.12 9.22
CA ALA A 46 -1.43 1.45 8.03
C ALA A 46 -0.88 0.03 7.87
N GLY A 47 -1.64 -0.79 7.15
CA GLY A 47 -1.19 -2.07 6.60
C GLY A 47 -0.05 -1.90 5.58
N ALA A 48 0.52 -3.01 5.14
CA ALA A 48 1.63 -2.99 4.19
C ALA A 48 1.16 -2.49 2.82
N GLU A 49 -0.10 -2.68 2.46
CA GLU A 49 -0.70 -2.25 1.19
C GLU A 49 -0.61 -0.74 0.95
N TYR A 50 -0.39 0.06 2.01
CA TYR A 50 -0.22 1.51 1.90
C TYR A 50 1.23 1.96 1.78
N ALA A 51 2.22 1.07 1.89
CA ALA A 51 3.63 1.47 1.93
C ALA A 51 4.02 2.30 0.70
N ASN A 52 3.79 1.79 -0.51
CA ASN A 52 4.14 2.49 -1.75
C ASN A 52 3.43 3.84 -1.87
N ILE A 53 2.10 3.90 -1.62
CA ILE A 53 1.38 5.18 -1.75
C ILE A 53 1.83 6.21 -0.71
N LEU A 54 2.16 5.79 0.51
CA LEU A 54 2.67 6.68 1.55
C LEU A 54 4.07 7.19 1.20
N VAL A 55 4.96 6.33 0.70
CA VAL A 55 6.27 6.74 0.20
C VAL A 55 6.11 7.78 -0.92
N ARG A 56 5.34 7.48 -1.96
CA ARG A 56 5.12 8.39 -3.11
C ARG A 56 4.56 9.75 -2.66
N LYS A 57 3.52 9.75 -1.82
CA LYS A 57 2.87 10.99 -1.35
C LYS A 57 3.77 11.82 -0.43
N CYS A 58 4.63 11.17 0.38
CA CYS A 58 5.55 11.89 1.26
C CYS A 58 6.78 12.40 0.49
N LEU A 59 7.30 11.67 -0.50
CA LEU A 59 8.39 12.13 -1.35
C LEU A 59 8.03 13.40 -2.12
N GLY A 60 6.80 13.47 -2.66
CA GLY A 60 6.29 14.67 -3.35
C GLY A 60 6.20 15.94 -2.49
N LYS A 61 6.55 15.87 -1.19
CA LYS A 61 6.60 17.03 -0.28
C LYS A 61 8.02 17.43 0.14
N VAL A 62 9.02 16.60 -0.11
CA VAL A 62 10.40 16.90 0.31
C VAL A 62 11.11 17.76 -0.73
N GLY A 63 10.79 17.59 -2.02
CA GLY A 63 11.37 18.38 -3.11
C GLY A 63 12.57 17.68 -3.75
N GLU A 64 13.78 17.94 -3.26
CA GLU A 64 15.02 17.52 -3.92
C GLU A 64 15.55 16.17 -3.43
N SER A 65 16.14 16.13 -2.23
CA SER A 65 16.75 14.93 -1.63
C SER A 65 16.20 14.65 -0.25
N VAL A 66 16.30 13.39 0.18
CA VAL A 66 15.85 12.99 1.51
C VAL A 66 16.71 11.86 2.05
N GLU A 67 17.00 11.92 3.35
CA GLU A 67 17.62 10.82 4.07
C GLU A 67 16.62 9.66 4.19
N VAL A 68 16.92 8.57 3.51
CA VAL A 68 16.08 7.38 3.43
C VAL A 68 16.76 6.20 4.11
N LYS A 69 15.98 5.45 4.88
CA LYS A 69 16.38 4.14 5.38
C LYS A 69 15.28 3.11 5.15
N GLY A 70 15.62 1.96 4.58
CA GLY A 70 14.62 0.93 4.34
C GLY A 70 15.06 -0.20 3.42
N VAL A 71 14.06 -0.83 2.81
CA VAL A 71 14.29 -1.86 1.81
C VAL A 71 13.35 -1.70 0.61
N ILE A 72 13.87 -2.01 -0.57
CA ILE A 72 13.10 -2.20 -1.80
C ILE A 72 13.03 -3.70 -2.08
N VAL A 73 11.82 -4.25 -2.08
CA VAL A 73 11.59 -5.69 -2.25
C VAL A 73 11.02 -5.95 -3.64
N SER A 74 11.64 -6.87 -4.39
CA SER A 74 11.23 -7.21 -5.76
C SER A 74 11.54 -8.68 -6.05
N THR A 75 10.90 -9.25 -7.06
CA THR A 75 11.30 -10.55 -7.66
C THR A 75 12.39 -10.38 -8.73
N LEU A 76 12.67 -9.14 -9.15
CA LEU A 76 13.70 -8.77 -10.11
C LEU A 76 14.98 -8.32 -9.40
N ASP A 77 16.12 -8.40 -10.10
CA ASP A 77 17.29 -7.58 -9.74
C ASP A 77 16.99 -6.14 -10.09
N LEU A 78 17.22 -5.24 -9.15
CA LEU A 78 17.12 -3.81 -9.41
C LEU A 78 18.48 -3.12 -9.33
N ARG A 79 19.58 -3.88 -9.17
CA ARG A 79 20.93 -3.30 -9.03
C ARG A 79 21.33 -2.43 -10.23
N ASP A 80 21.02 -2.89 -11.44
CA ASP A 80 21.34 -2.16 -12.68
C ASP A 80 20.32 -1.04 -12.98
N GLU A 81 19.27 -0.93 -12.16
CA GLU A 81 18.11 -0.05 -12.38
C GLU A 81 18.04 1.09 -11.35
N ILE A 82 18.72 0.92 -10.22
CA ILE A 82 18.79 1.88 -9.13
C ILE A 82 20.00 2.80 -9.37
N SER A 83 19.77 4.11 -9.43
CA SER A 83 20.81 5.12 -9.63
C SER A 83 21.50 5.60 -8.34
N PHE A 84 21.11 5.06 -7.18
CA PHE A 84 21.62 5.42 -5.87
C PHE A 84 22.27 4.23 -5.15
N GLU A 85 23.04 4.50 -4.08
CA GLU A 85 23.80 3.45 -3.39
C GLU A 85 22.89 2.40 -2.72
N ILE A 86 23.22 1.13 -2.94
CA ILE A 86 22.59 -0.02 -2.27
C ILE A 86 23.57 -0.56 -1.24
N GLU A 87 23.22 -0.44 0.05
CA GLU A 87 24.08 -0.90 1.16
C GLU A 87 24.33 -2.43 1.09
N LYS A 88 23.28 -3.20 0.75
CA LYS A 88 23.38 -4.66 0.54
C LYS A 88 22.14 -5.22 -0.15
N VAL A 89 22.31 -6.36 -0.82
CA VAL A 89 21.18 -7.15 -1.36
C VAL A 89 21.05 -8.47 -0.61
N LYS A 90 19.83 -8.80 -0.17
CA LYS A 90 19.51 -10.11 0.43
C LYS A 90 18.52 -10.86 -0.44
N ASN A 91 18.79 -12.12 -0.72
CA ASN A 91 17.91 -12.98 -1.52
C ASN A 91 17.29 -14.07 -0.64
N PHE A 92 15.99 -14.32 -0.81
CA PHE A 92 15.28 -15.40 -0.13
C PHE A 92 14.14 -15.90 -1.01
N GLN A 93 14.18 -17.17 -1.42
CA GLN A 93 13.13 -17.82 -2.22
C GLN A 93 12.69 -17.01 -3.46
N GLY A 94 13.66 -16.51 -4.24
CA GLY A 94 13.39 -15.70 -5.43
C GLY A 94 12.95 -14.26 -5.16
N VAL A 95 12.81 -13.86 -3.89
CA VAL A 95 12.54 -12.47 -3.49
C VAL A 95 13.85 -11.79 -3.09
N ARG A 96 14.12 -10.64 -3.71
CA ARG A 96 15.30 -9.81 -3.46
C ARG A 96 14.93 -8.61 -2.59
N LYS A 97 15.77 -8.30 -1.61
CA LYS A 97 15.66 -7.12 -0.73
C LYS A 97 16.90 -6.26 -0.91
N HIS A 98 16.73 -5.11 -1.54
CA HIS A 98 17.76 -4.10 -1.73
C HIS A 98 17.70 -3.16 -0.52
N VAL A 99 18.71 -3.19 0.33
CA VAL A 99 18.79 -2.36 1.54
C VAL A 99 19.35 -1.01 1.16
N VAL A 100 18.64 0.04 1.58
CA VAL A 100 18.93 1.42 1.21
C VAL A 100 19.09 2.22 2.50
N ASN A 101 20.18 2.99 2.59
CA ASN A 101 20.49 3.84 3.72
C ASN A 101 21.37 5.00 3.25
N GLY A 102 20.82 6.19 3.11
CA GLY A 102 21.56 7.35 2.63
C GLY A 102 20.64 8.47 2.15
N GLU A 103 21.26 9.55 1.69
CA GLU A 103 20.57 10.66 1.05
C GLU A 103 20.34 10.37 -0.43
N ILE A 104 19.09 10.47 -0.89
CA ILE A 104 18.67 10.08 -2.24
C ILE A 104 17.76 11.14 -2.82
N LYS A 105 17.87 11.40 -4.13
CA LYS A 105 16.95 12.31 -4.83
C LYS A 105 15.55 11.72 -4.90
N CYS A 106 14.55 12.52 -4.58
CA CYS A 106 13.15 12.09 -4.55
C CYS A 106 12.69 11.56 -5.91
N ASP A 107 13.10 12.22 -6.99
CA ASP A 107 12.74 11.84 -8.36
C ASP A 107 13.29 10.47 -8.79
N GLU A 108 14.47 10.07 -8.30
CA GLU A 108 15.05 8.76 -8.59
C GLU A 108 14.20 7.64 -7.99
N ILE A 109 13.72 7.84 -6.75
CA ILE A 109 12.84 6.87 -6.09
C ILE A 109 11.49 6.83 -6.81
N ILE A 110 10.92 7.99 -7.16
CA ILE A 110 9.64 8.08 -7.87
C ILE A 110 9.73 7.40 -9.24
N ALA A 111 10.76 7.67 -10.02
CA ALA A 111 10.99 7.05 -11.33
C ALA A 111 11.11 5.52 -11.21
N LEU A 112 11.82 5.02 -10.19
CA LEU A 112 11.93 3.59 -9.94
C LEU A 112 10.57 2.97 -9.55
N MET A 113 9.76 3.68 -8.76
CA MET A 113 8.40 3.23 -8.40
C MET A 113 7.46 3.19 -9.61
N GLU A 114 7.67 4.06 -10.60
CA GLU A 114 6.90 4.08 -11.85
C GLU A 114 7.34 2.99 -12.81
N LYS A 115 8.65 2.75 -12.91
CA LYS A 115 9.20 1.67 -13.72
C LYS A 115 8.87 0.28 -13.15
N TYR A 116 8.83 0.15 -11.82
CA TYR A 116 8.56 -1.12 -11.13
C TYR A 116 7.38 -1.00 -10.14
N PRO A 117 6.13 -0.86 -10.63
CA PRO A 117 4.96 -0.66 -9.77
C PRO A 117 4.66 -1.88 -8.88
N LYS A 118 5.16 -3.07 -9.24
CA LYS A 118 5.06 -4.31 -8.46
C LYS A 118 6.12 -4.43 -7.36
N ALA A 119 7.18 -3.61 -7.38
CA ALA A 119 8.16 -3.58 -6.32
C ALA A 119 7.58 -2.91 -5.07
N PHE A 120 8.02 -3.37 -3.90
CA PHE A 120 7.53 -2.91 -2.61
C PHE A 120 8.57 -2.02 -1.94
N PHE A 121 8.18 -0.77 -1.68
CA PHE A 121 9.06 0.28 -1.18
C PHE A 121 8.79 0.49 0.31
N ALA A 122 9.54 -0.21 1.16
CA ALA A 122 9.49 -0.05 2.60
C ALA A 122 10.55 0.95 3.07
N LEU A 123 10.35 2.21 2.68
CA LEU A 123 11.27 3.31 2.92
C LEU A 123 10.75 4.18 4.07
N SER A 124 11.62 4.46 5.04
CA SER A 124 11.36 5.36 6.16
C SER A 124 12.17 6.63 5.97
N PHE A 125 11.54 7.78 6.16
CA PHE A 125 12.14 9.09 6.05
C PHE A 125 11.26 10.14 6.74
N LYS A 126 11.78 11.35 6.88
CA LYS A 126 11.06 12.50 7.44
C LYS A 126 11.20 13.67 6.48
N GLY A 127 10.23 14.56 6.51
CA GLY A 127 10.28 15.85 5.83
C GLY A 127 9.63 16.90 6.71
N ASP A 128 9.41 18.09 6.15
CA ASP A 128 8.71 19.12 6.91
C ASP A 128 7.26 18.70 7.19
N GLY A 129 6.81 18.89 8.43
CA GLY A 129 5.46 18.52 8.85
C GLY A 129 5.13 17.01 8.87
N PHE A 130 6.07 16.09 8.57
CA PHE A 130 5.79 14.65 8.66
C PHE A 130 6.97 13.74 9.03
N VAL A 131 6.63 12.55 9.56
CA VAL A 131 7.57 11.45 9.81
C VAL A 131 6.93 10.14 9.34
N LEU A 132 7.53 9.49 8.35
CA LEU A 132 7.10 8.19 7.82
C LEU A 132 8.06 7.08 8.29
N LYS A 133 7.52 6.09 8.97
CA LYS A 133 8.24 4.88 9.38
C LYS A 133 7.55 3.66 8.80
N ILE A 134 8.30 2.84 8.08
CA ILE A 134 7.81 1.59 7.48
C ILE A 134 8.73 0.45 7.93
N LYS A 135 8.15 -0.67 8.35
CA LYS A 135 8.94 -1.85 8.75
C LYS A 135 9.78 -2.35 7.56
N PRO A 136 11.12 -2.45 7.69
CA PRO A 136 12.02 -2.76 6.56
C PRO A 136 12.05 -4.26 6.25
N LYS A 137 10.90 -4.83 5.89
CA LYS A 137 10.73 -6.26 5.59
C LYS A 137 9.71 -6.44 4.47
N ALA A 138 9.72 -7.62 3.85
CA ALA A 138 8.65 -8.00 2.94
C ALA A 138 7.30 -8.02 3.69
N PRO A 139 6.19 -7.64 3.02
CA PRO A 139 4.87 -7.84 3.57
C PRO A 139 4.67 -9.34 3.85
N ALA A 140 4.21 -9.65 5.04
CA ALA A 140 3.73 -10.98 5.40
C ALA A 140 2.26 -10.84 5.77
N ASP A 141 1.49 -11.92 5.63
CA ASP A 141 0.12 -11.92 6.12
C ASP A 141 0.09 -11.49 7.60
N GLY A 142 -0.83 -10.57 7.90
CA GLY A 142 -0.86 -9.84 9.15
C GLY A 142 -0.83 -10.78 10.36
N LYS A 143 0.05 -10.50 11.33
CA LYS A 143 -0.01 -11.18 12.62
C LYS A 143 -1.29 -10.73 13.32
N LYS A 144 -2.04 -11.69 13.90
CA LYS A 144 -3.13 -11.39 14.84
C LYS A 144 -2.61 -10.47 15.94
N SER A 145 -3.45 -9.57 16.47
CA SER A 145 -3.05 -8.74 17.60
C SER A 145 -2.64 -9.63 18.79
N LYS A 146 -1.81 -9.09 19.68
CA LYS A 146 -1.42 -9.77 20.93
C LYS A 146 -2.49 -9.68 22.02
N LYS A 147 -3.58 -8.95 21.80
CA LYS A 147 -4.65 -8.76 22.78
C LYS A 147 -5.88 -9.54 22.33
N GLU A 148 -6.45 -10.34 23.22
CA GLU A 148 -7.71 -11.03 22.93
C GLU A 148 -8.80 -10.02 22.56
N GLY A 149 -9.51 -10.28 21.46
CA GLY A 149 -10.61 -9.44 20.97
C GLY A 149 -10.21 -8.28 20.03
N GLU A 150 -8.95 -7.85 20.00
CA GLU A 150 -8.50 -6.85 19.01
C GLU A 150 -8.17 -7.56 17.68
N GLY A 151 -8.79 -7.14 16.57
CA GLY A 151 -8.58 -7.69 15.22
C GLY A 151 -7.15 -7.52 14.68
N ILE A 152 -6.94 -7.65 13.37
CA ILE A 152 -5.62 -7.41 12.77
C ILE A 152 -5.24 -5.93 12.94
N VAL A 153 -4.04 -5.64 13.43
CA VAL A 153 -3.57 -4.27 13.71
C VAL A 153 -2.91 -3.67 12.48
N ALA A 154 -3.29 -2.43 12.11
CA ALA A 154 -2.52 -1.63 11.18
C ALA A 154 -1.22 -1.20 11.89
N ASP A 155 -0.10 -1.90 11.66
CA ASP A 155 1.18 -1.56 12.31
C ASP A 155 2.37 -1.79 11.38
N PHE A 156 2.16 -1.80 10.07
CA PHE A 156 3.25 -1.97 9.12
C PHE A 156 3.90 -0.61 8.78
N CYS A 157 3.07 0.39 8.57
CA CYS A 157 3.46 1.78 8.36
C CYS A 157 2.97 2.64 9.53
N SER A 158 3.74 3.65 9.89
CA SER A 158 3.36 4.70 10.83
C SER A 158 3.72 6.06 10.23
N LEU A 159 2.72 6.91 10.07
CA LEU A 159 2.86 8.26 9.57
C LEU A 159 2.39 9.22 10.66
N LYS A 160 3.24 10.16 11.05
CA LYS A 160 2.81 11.38 11.75
C LYS A 160 2.82 12.51 10.73
N THR A 161 1.73 13.25 10.59
CA THR A 161 1.66 14.32 9.58
C THR A 161 0.77 15.48 10.02
N GLU A 162 1.06 16.68 9.52
CA GLU A 162 0.22 17.88 9.61
C GLU A 162 -0.65 18.07 8.36
N ASP A 163 -0.47 17.23 7.34
CA ASP A 163 -1.20 17.37 6.08
C ASP A 163 -2.60 16.79 6.16
N ARG A 164 -3.58 17.70 6.17
CA ARG A 164 -4.99 17.37 6.16
C ARG A 164 -5.43 16.71 4.85
N GLU A 165 -4.91 17.14 3.70
CA GLU A 165 -5.30 16.59 2.39
C GLU A 165 -4.91 15.11 2.27
N LEU A 166 -3.72 14.74 2.75
CA LEU A 166 -3.31 13.34 2.81
C LEU A 166 -4.19 12.53 3.78
N VAL A 167 -4.59 13.11 4.90
CA VAL A 167 -5.52 12.47 5.86
C VAL A 167 -6.87 12.22 5.21
N ASP A 168 -7.47 13.23 4.58
CA ASP A 168 -8.77 13.11 3.91
C ASP A 168 -8.70 12.16 2.71
N TYR A 169 -7.57 12.13 2.01
CA TYR A 169 -7.32 11.17 0.94
C TYR A 169 -7.28 9.72 1.43
N LEU A 170 -6.64 9.45 2.59
CA LEU A 170 -6.56 8.12 3.19
C LEU A 170 -7.90 7.69 3.81
N PHE A 171 -8.59 8.61 4.48
CA PHE A 171 -9.88 8.37 5.13
C PHE A 171 -11.03 9.00 4.34
N PHE A 172 -11.04 8.80 3.02
CA PHE A 172 -12.05 9.36 2.14
C PHE A 172 -13.50 9.08 2.63
N GLY A 173 -14.33 10.11 2.53
CA GLY A 173 -15.75 10.05 2.91
C GLY A 173 -16.03 9.92 4.41
N VAL A 174 -15.03 10.14 5.28
CA VAL A 174 -15.18 10.14 6.75
C VAL A 174 -15.48 11.53 7.29
N GLY A 175 -14.78 12.57 6.79
CA GLY A 175 -14.87 13.91 7.35
C GLY A 175 -13.96 14.09 8.57
N ASP A 176 -14.37 14.92 9.52
CA ASP A 176 -13.65 15.13 10.77
C ASP A 176 -13.80 13.96 11.74
N PHE A 177 -12.70 13.64 12.45
CA PHE A 177 -12.67 12.58 13.46
C PHE A 177 -11.63 12.88 14.55
N GLN A 178 -11.84 12.35 15.75
CA GLN A 178 -10.77 12.21 16.76
C GLN A 178 -10.04 10.87 16.61
N ILE A 179 -10.79 9.79 16.43
CA ILE A 179 -10.26 8.44 16.18
C ILE A 179 -11.06 7.82 15.03
N VAL A 180 -10.35 7.21 14.09
CA VAL A 180 -10.95 6.47 12.97
C VAL A 180 -10.21 5.16 12.75
N SER A 181 -10.93 4.12 12.38
CA SER A 181 -10.38 2.90 11.81
C SER A 181 -11.12 2.59 10.51
N ALA A 182 -10.41 2.08 9.51
CA ALA A 182 -10.97 1.61 8.27
C ALA A 182 -10.34 0.27 7.88
N ASN A 183 -11.18 -0.69 7.53
CA ASN A 183 -10.76 -1.98 7.01
C ASN A 183 -11.64 -2.38 5.82
N HIS A 184 -11.10 -3.29 5.01
CA HIS A 184 -11.76 -3.76 3.81
C HIS A 184 -11.81 -5.28 3.79
N THR A 185 -12.93 -5.82 3.35
CA THR A 185 -13.10 -7.21 2.95
C THR A 185 -13.19 -7.25 1.44
N ILE A 186 -12.34 -8.04 0.81
CA ILE A 186 -12.32 -8.23 -0.64
C ILE A 186 -12.95 -9.59 -0.93
N GLU A 187 -14.04 -9.58 -1.66
CA GLU A 187 -14.74 -10.78 -2.11
C GLU A 187 -14.53 -10.91 -3.62
N VAL A 188 -13.71 -11.88 -4.03
CA VAL A 188 -13.50 -12.19 -5.46
C VAL A 188 -14.44 -13.32 -5.84
N THR A 189 -15.45 -13.00 -6.63
CA THR A 189 -16.44 -13.97 -7.09
C THR A 189 -16.03 -14.63 -8.39
N ASP A 190 -15.28 -13.92 -9.24
CA ASP A 190 -14.86 -14.45 -10.54
C ASP A 190 -13.47 -13.95 -11.01
N ILE A 191 -12.91 -14.67 -11.98
CA ILE A 191 -11.67 -14.31 -12.68
C ILE A 191 -12.01 -14.18 -14.16
N VAL A 192 -11.87 -12.97 -14.69
CA VAL A 192 -12.06 -12.66 -16.11
C VAL A 192 -10.74 -12.91 -16.82
N TYR A 193 -10.69 -13.97 -17.63
CA TYR A 193 -9.52 -14.31 -18.42
C TYR A 193 -9.44 -13.46 -19.70
N PRO A 194 -8.23 -13.21 -20.23
CA PRO A 194 -8.08 -12.58 -21.55
C PRO A 194 -8.71 -13.47 -22.64
N SER A 195 -9.23 -12.91 -23.73
CA SER A 195 -9.91 -13.69 -24.77
C SER A 195 -8.98 -14.67 -25.51
N ASN A 196 -7.69 -14.37 -25.58
CA ASN A 196 -6.67 -15.15 -26.28
C ASN A 196 -5.92 -16.15 -25.37
N VAL A 197 -6.58 -16.73 -24.36
CA VAL A 197 -5.94 -17.67 -23.40
C VAL A 197 -5.13 -18.77 -24.10
N ALA A 198 -5.64 -19.31 -25.22
CA ALA A 198 -5.00 -20.41 -25.94
C ALA A 198 -3.62 -20.07 -26.51
N GLU A 199 -3.31 -18.79 -26.70
CA GLU A 199 -2.06 -18.30 -27.28
C GLU A 199 -1.05 -17.86 -26.20
N LEU A 200 -1.48 -17.81 -24.94
CA LEU A 200 -0.71 -17.24 -23.84
C LEU A 200 -0.11 -18.33 -22.96
N LYS A 201 1.08 -18.08 -22.43
CA LYS A 201 1.66 -18.92 -21.37
C LYS A 201 0.88 -18.73 -20.07
N PRO A 202 0.89 -19.73 -19.16
CA PRO A 202 0.19 -19.62 -17.87
C PRO A 202 0.54 -18.37 -17.05
N ALA A 203 1.80 -17.92 -17.12
CA ALA A 203 2.24 -16.69 -16.45
C ALA A 203 1.58 -15.43 -17.03
N GLU A 204 1.47 -15.36 -18.36
CA GLU A 204 0.84 -14.24 -19.09
C GLU A 204 -0.66 -14.22 -18.87
N VAL A 205 -1.31 -15.39 -18.88
CA VAL A 205 -2.73 -15.52 -18.53
C VAL A 205 -2.99 -14.98 -17.12
N ARG A 206 -2.14 -15.35 -16.15
CA ARG A 206 -2.28 -14.89 -14.76
C ARG A 206 -2.08 -13.38 -14.61
N GLU A 207 -1.17 -12.82 -15.39
CA GLU A 207 -0.88 -11.39 -15.41
C GLU A 207 -2.00 -10.59 -16.07
N LEU A 208 -2.62 -11.08 -17.13
CA LEU A 208 -3.68 -10.37 -17.85
C LEU A 208 -5.09 -10.60 -17.26
N ALA A 209 -5.29 -11.69 -16.53
CA ALA A 209 -6.59 -11.98 -15.92
C ALA A 209 -7.00 -10.88 -14.92
N LYS A 210 -8.27 -10.51 -14.91
CA LYS A 210 -8.84 -9.53 -13.97
C LYS A 210 -9.67 -10.23 -12.90
N ARG A 211 -9.68 -9.70 -11.69
CA ARG A 211 -10.48 -10.20 -10.56
C ARG A 211 -11.78 -9.41 -10.58
N LYS A 212 -12.90 -10.12 -10.53
CA LYS A 212 -14.22 -9.51 -10.45
C LYS A 212 -14.85 -9.83 -9.10
N GLY A 213 -15.48 -8.85 -8.50
CA GLY A 213 -16.10 -9.03 -7.19
C GLY A 213 -16.51 -7.73 -6.51
N VAL A 214 -16.54 -7.76 -5.18
CA VAL A 214 -17.00 -6.63 -4.34
C VAL A 214 -15.96 -6.32 -3.27
N VAL A 215 -15.67 -5.03 -3.08
CA VAL A 215 -14.94 -4.53 -1.90
C VAL A 215 -15.96 -3.99 -0.91
N LYS A 216 -16.01 -4.60 0.28
CA LYS A 216 -16.80 -4.13 1.42
C LYS A 216 -15.89 -3.33 2.35
N ARG A 217 -16.18 -2.04 2.55
CA ARG A 217 -15.44 -1.13 3.43
C ARG A 217 -16.23 -0.90 4.71
N LYS A 218 -15.58 -1.16 5.84
CA LYS A 218 -16.06 -0.82 7.18
C LYS A 218 -15.20 0.31 7.75
N VAL A 219 -15.85 1.38 8.16
CA VAL A 219 -15.24 2.51 8.87
C VAL A 219 -15.88 2.64 10.24
N ILE A 220 -15.07 2.87 11.26
CA ILE A 220 -15.54 3.27 12.59
C ILE A 220 -14.85 4.59 12.91
N ALA A 221 -15.60 5.69 12.94
CA ALA A 221 -15.11 7.03 13.29
C ALA A 221 -15.85 7.53 14.52
N ASP A 222 -15.11 7.86 15.59
CA ASP A 222 -15.67 8.33 16.86
C ASP A 222 -16.84 7.46 17.37
N MET A 223 -16.65 6.13 17.29
CA MET A 223 -17.62 5.07 17.64
C MET A 223 -18.82 4.93 16.70
N ILE A 224 -18.92 5.75 15.64
CA ILE A 224 -19.94 5.63 14.62
C ILE A 224 -19.44 4.70 13.51
N GLU A 225 -20.16 3.61 13.29
CA GLU A 225 -19.88 2.65 12.23
C GLU A 225 -20.58 3.05 10.93
N LYS A 226 -19.83 3.01 9.82
CA LYS A 226 -20.34 3.18 8.46
C LYS A 226 -19.81 2.06 7.58
N ASN A 227 -20.72 1.40 6.89
CA ASN A 227 -20.40 0.36 5.90
C ASN A 227 -20.73 0.89 4.49
N SER A 228 -19.90 0.50 3.53
CA SER A 228 -20.06 0.87 2.12
C SER A 228 -19.45 -0.22 1.26
N GLU A 229 -19.94 -0.36 0.03
CA GLU A 229 -19.48 -1.38 -0.90
C GLU A 229 -19.30 -0.82 -2.31
N ALA A 230 -18.41 -1.45 -3.07
CA ALA A 230 -18.15 -1.11 -4.46
C ALA A 230 -17.81 -2.38 -5.24
N GLU A 231 -18.44 -2.55 -6.39
CA GLU A 231 -18.07 -3.59 -7.35
C GLU A 231 -16.73 -3.24 -8.02
N PHE A 232 -15.95 -4.26 -8.38
CA PHE A 232 -14.71 -4.06 -9.12
C PHE A 232 -14.51 -5.13 -10.19
N THR A 233 -13.78 -4.73 -11.24
CA THR A 233 -13.12 -5.64 -12.18
C THR A 233 -11.70 -5.14 -12.39
N ALA A 234 -10.76 -5.71 -11.64
CA ALA A 234 -9.37 -5.25 -11.50
C ALA A 234 -8.38 -6.33 -11.92
#